data_AF-A0A7C7RSY8-F1
#
_entry.id   AF-A0A7C7RSY8-F1
#
_cell.length_a   1.000
_cell.length_b   1.000
_cell.length_c   1.000
_cell.angle_alpha   90.00
_cell.angle_beta   90.00
_cell.angle_gamma   90.00
#
_symmetry.space_group_name_H-M   'P 1'
#
loop_
_entity.id
_entity.type
_entity.pdbx_description
1 polymer ?
#
loop_
_entity_poly.entity_id
_entity_poly.type
_entity_poly.pdbx_seq_one_letter_code
_entity_poly.pdbx_strand_id
1 'polypeptide(L)'
;AAAYDLVVECSDTFETKFLVNGACVQTGTPLVWASVLAWEGQMSVVLPGRGPCYRCLFPPAFDPGGAPTAREVGILGAVAGTMGALEAVEAVKVLLGVGNPLVGRLLVWDGWAGTFEEVSFAPQPGCPACGGGAG
;
A
#
# COMPACT_ATOMS: atom_id res chain seq x y z
N ALA A 1 -21.30 7.26 3.69
CA ALA A 1 -20.34 7.58 4.76
C ALA A 1 -19.47 6.34 5.02
N ALA A 2 -18.19 6.53 5.33
CA ALA A 2 -17.30 5.41 5.68
C ALA A 2 -17.75 4.77 7.01
N ALA A 3 -17.63 3.45 7.11
CA ALA A 3 -17.97 2.70 8.33
C ALA A 3 -16.80 2.62 9.33
N TYR A 4 -15.58 2.92 8.87
CA TYR A 4 -14.34 2.83 9.63
C TYR A 4 -13.50 4.10 9.40
N ASP A 5 -12.67 4.44 10.38
CA ASP A 5 -11.77 5.60 10.29
C ASP A 5 -10.53 5.33 9.43
N LEU A 6 -10.13 4.06 9.30
CA LEU A 6 -8.95 3.61 8.56
C LEU A 6 -9.08 2.12 8.22
N VAL A 7 -8.48 1.70 7.10
CA VAL A 7 -8.30 0.29 6.72
C VAL A 7 -6.81 -0.05 6.71
N VAL A 8 -6.45 -1.21 7.28
CA VAL A 8 -5.13 -1.82 7.13
C VAL A 8 -5.28 -3.05 6.24
N GLU A 9 -4.50 -3.13 5.17
CA GLU A 9 -4.60 -4.16 4.14
C GLU A 9 -3.39 -5.09 4.21
N CYS A 10 -3.64 -6.30 4.74
CA CYS A 10 -2.61 -7.32 4.97
C CYS A 10 -2.85 -8.61 4.17
N SER A 11 -3.59 -8.57 3.07
CA SER A 11 -3.78 -9.75 2.21
C SER A 11 -2.55 -10.04 1.35
N ASP A 12 -2.52 -11.23 0.76
CA ASP A 12 -1.40 -11.80 0.01
C ASP A 12 -1.59 -11.76 -1.51
N THR A 13 -2.63 -11.07 -2.01
CA THR A 13 -2.93 -11.01 -3.45
C THR A 13 -3.10 -9.59 -3.97
N PHE A 14 -2.59 -9.35 -5.18
CA PHE A 14 -2.82 -8.10 -5.90
C PHE A 14 -4.30 -7.81 -6.14
N GLU A 15 -5.10 -8.84 -6.46
CA GLU A 15 -6.54 -8.69 -6.69
C GLU A 15 -7.25 -8.11 -5.47
N THR A 16 -7.01 -8.66 -4.29
CA THR A 16 -7.62 -8.18 -3.04
C THR A 16 -7.14 -6.76 -2.73
N LYS A 17 -5.84 -6.48 -2.88
CA LYS A 17 -5.27 -5.13 -2.76
C LYS A 17 -5.95 -4.11 -3.66
N PHE A 18 -6.19 -4.46 -4.93
CA PHE A 18 -6.88 -3.57 -5.88
C PHE A 18 -8.34 -3.31 -5.49
N LEU A 19 -9.05 -4.35 -5.03
CA LEU A 19 -10.44 -4.23 -4.57
C LEU A 19 -10.54 -3.34 -3.32
N VAL A 20 -9.72 -3.60 -2.31
CA VAL A 20 -9.68 -2.81 -1.06
C VAL A 20 -9.30 -1.36 -1.36
N ASN A 21 -8.30 -1.12 -2.21
CA ASN A 21 -7.95 0.23 -2.65
C ASN A 21 -9.13 0.93 -3.32
N GLY A 22 -9.83 0.26 -4.23
CA GLY A 22 -11.01 0.84 -4.91
C GLY A 22 -12.09 1.25 -3.92
N ALA A 23 -12.43 0.38 -2.97
CA ALA A 23 -13.42 0.66 -1.93
C ALA A 23 -12.99 1.84 -1.02
N CYS A 24 -11.72 1.88 -0.61
CA CYS A 24 -11.17 2.96 0.22
C CYS A 24 -11.21 4.30 -0.52
N VAL A 25 -10.78 4.33 -1.79
CA VAL A 25 -10.84 5.53 -2.63
C VAL A 25 -12.28 6.01 -2.81
N GLN A 26 -13.23 5.11 -3.09
CA GLN A 26 -14.64 5.45 -3.29
C GLN A 26 -15.29 6.00 -2.02
N THR A 27 -14.92 5.49 -0.84
CA THR A 27 -15.51 5.88 0.44
C THR A 27 -14.80 7.05 1.12
N GLY A 28 -13.63 7.44 0.62
CA GLY A 28 -12.77 8.43 1.27
C GLY A 28 -12.04 7.91 2.50
N THR A 29 -12.00 6.59 2.69
CA THR A 29 -11.38 5.95 3.87
C THR A 29 -9.85 5.84 3.67
N PRO A 30 -9.01 6.34 4.59
CA PRO A 30 -7.57 6.11 4.57
C PRO A 30 -7.21 4.62 4.52
N LEU A 31 -6.15 4.29 3.81
CA LEU A 31 -5.67 2.92 3.64
C LEU A 31 -4.15 2.86 3.89
N VAL A 32 -3.75 1.99 4.81
CA VAL A 32 -2.36 1.57 5.00
C VAL A 32 -2.22 0.17 4.42
N TRP A 33 -1.17 -0.07 3.65
CA TRP A 33 -0.95 -1.38 3.04
C TRP A 33 0.52 -1.74 3.05
N ALA A 34 0.79 -3.05 3.15
CA ALA A 34 2.10 -3.62 2.93
C ALA A 34 2.05 -4.87 2.04
N SER A 35 3.20 -5.25 1.50
CA SER A 35 3.43 -6.48 0.75
C SER A 35 4.72 -7.12 1.24
N VAL A 36 4.79 -8.44 1.24
CA VAL A 36 5.98 -9.20 1.66
C VAL A 36 6.26 -10.34 0.69
N LEU A 37 7.55 -10.60 0.43
CA LEU A 37 8.01 -11.73 -0.37
C LEU A 37 9.43 -12.11 0.05
N ALA A 38 9.68 -13.39 0.37
CA ALA A 38 10.98 -13.86 0.84
C ALA A 38 11.55 -13.04 2.03
N TRP A 39 12.53 -12.17 1.76
CA TRP A 39 13.24 -11.31 2.70
C TRP A 39 12.79 -9.85 2.64
N GLU A 40 11.92 -9.52 1.69
CA GLU A 40 11.61 -8.15 1.30
C GLU A 40 10.21 -7.73 1.76
N GLY A 41 10.07 -6.45 2.05
CA GLY A 41 8.82 -5.80 2.39
C GLY A 41 8.65 -4.48 1.66
N GLN A 42 7.42 -4.14 1.31
CA GLN A 42 7.06 -2.86 0.73
C GLN A 42 5.83 -2.31 1.42
N MET A 43 5.75 -0.99 1.64
CA MET A 43 4.53 -0.37 2.17
C MET A 43 4.35 1.08 1.75
N SER A 44 3.11 1.54 1.79
CA SER A 44 2.76 2.95 1.58
C SER A 44 1.41 3.27 2.21
N VAL A 45 1.01 4.55 2.15
CA VAL A 45 -0.29 5.03 2.63
C VAL A 45 -1.06 5.66 1.48
N VAL A 46 -2.34 5.32 1.36
CA VAL A 46 -3.29 5.99 0.48
C VAL A 46 -4.19 6.87 1.33
N LEU A 47 -4.12 8.18 1.08
CA LEU A 47 -5.10 9.15 1.55
C LEU A 47 -5.97 9.57 0.37
N PRO A 48 -7.22 9.07 0.24
CA PRO A 48 -8.09 9.42 -0.88
C PRO A 48 -8.22 10.94 -1.07
N GLY A 49 -8.07 11.39 -2.31
CA GLY A 49 -8.09 12.82 -2.67
C GLY A 49 -6.83 13.61 -2.27
N ARG A 50 -5.84 12.98 -1.60
CA ARG A 50 -4.60 13.61 -1.15
C ARG A 50 -3.39 12.76 -1.52
N GLY A 51 -3.09 12.67 -2.82
CA GLY A 51 -1.95 11.92 -3.33
C GLY A 51 -2.33 10.72 -4.19
N PRO A 52 -1.36 9.86 -4.56
CA PRO A 52 -1.62 8.68 -5.38
C PRO A 52 -2.34 7.59 -4.57
N CYS A 53 -3.05 6.72 -5.29
CA CYS A 53 -3.59 5.48 -4.73
C CYS A 53 -2.73 4.26 -5.11
N TYR A 54 -3.07 3.08 -4.60
CA TYR A 54 -2.36 1.83 -4.93
C TYR A 54 -2.32 1.55 -6.45
N ARG A 55 -3.42 1.87 -7.15
CA ARG A 55 -3.51 1.71 -8.61
C ARG A 55 -2.66 2.73 -9.40
N CYS A 56 -2.19 3.80 -8.77
CA CYS A 56 -1.19 4.68 -9.39
C CYS A 56 0.21 4.06 -9.41
N LEU A 57 0.52 3.21 -8.43
CA LEU A 57 1.79 2.48 -8.38
C LEU A 57 1.79 1.30 -9.36
N PHE A 58 0.66 0.58 -9.46
CA PHE A 58 0.48 -0.55 -10.36
C PHE A 58 -0.59 -0.24 -11.42
N PRO A 59 -0.20 0.34 -12.58
CA PRO A 59 -1.14 0.75 -13.62
C PRO A 59 -1.83 -0.47 -14.27
N PRO A 60 -2.94 -0.29 -15.03
CA PRO A 60 -3.65 -1.41 -15.67
C PRO A 60 -2.79 -2.27 -16.60
N ALA A 61 -1.69 -1.74 -17.14
CA ALA A 61 -0.73 -2.49 -17.96
C ALA A 61 0.19 -3.42 -17.14
N PHE A 62 0.19 -3.30 -15.80
CA PHE A 62 0.90 -4.22 -14.92
C PHE A 62 0.20 -5.58 -14.95
N ASP A 63 0.94 -6.62 -15.31
CA ASP A 63 0.48 -8.01 -15.26
C ASP A 63 0.87 -8.64 -13.92
N PRO A 64 -0.07 -8.82 -12.97
CA PRO A 64 0.22 -9.43 -11.68
C PRO A 64 0.56 -10.92 -11.81
N GLY A 65 0.15 -11.58 -12.89
CA GLY A 65 0.39 -13.01 -13.10
C GLY A 65 1.84 -13.35 -13.43
N GLY A 66 2.64 -12.36 -13.84
CA GLY A 66 4.08 -12.50 -14.04
C GLY A 66 4.91 -12.31 -12.76
N ALA A 67 4.31 -11.85 -11.66
CA ALA A 67 5.02 -11.61 -10.41
C ALA A 67 4.99 -12.87 -9.52
N PRO A 68 6.12 -13.26 -8.92
CA PRO A 68 6.17 -14.39 -7.99
C PRO A 68 5.32 -14.13 -6.74
N THR A 69 4.67 -15.17 -6.24
CA THR A 69 3.80 -15.09 -5.06
C THR A 69 4.49 -15.60 -3.79
N ALA A 70 4.00 -15.14 -2.63
CA ALA A 70 4.41 -15.66 -1.32
C ALA A 70 4.18 -17.18 -1.19
N ARG A 71 3.19 -17.72 -1.91
CA ARG A 71 2.90 -19.16 -1.94
C ARG A 71 3.96 -19.96 -2.72
N GLU A 72 4.55 -19.37 -3.75
CA GLU A 72 5.57 -20.02 -4.58
C GLU A 72 6.97 -19.87 -3.98
N VAL A 73 7.30 -18.67 -3.48
CA VAL A 73 8.65 -18.34 -2.98
C VAL A 73 8.79 -18.60 -1.48
N GLY A 74 7.70 -18.45 -0.72
CA GLY A 74 7.72 -18.41 0.74
C GLY A 74 7.97 -17.00 1.28
N ILE A 75 7.71 -16.85 2.58
CA ILE A 75 7.98 -15.63 3.34
C ILE A 75 8.61 -16.00 4.67
N LEU A 76 9.58 -15.20 5.13
CA LEU A 76 10.05 -15.30 6.50
C LEU A 76 9.04 -14.63 7.44
N GLY A 77 8.57 -15.36 8.47
CA GLY A 77 7.57 -14.81 9.41
C GLY A 77 8.00 -13.52 10.11
N ALA A 78 9.31 -13.34 10.34
CA ALA A 78 9.86 -12.10 10.87
C ALA A 78 9.66 -10.91 9.91
N VAL A 79 9.71 -11.12 8.60
CA VAL A 79 9.46 -10.07 7.61
C VAL A 79 8.00 -9.60 7.69
N ALA A 80 7.05 -10.55 7.74
CA ALA A 80 5.64 -10.24 7.95
C ALA A 80 5.38 -9.50 9.27
N GLY A 81 6.01 -9.95 10.36
CA GLY A 81 5.91 -9.28 11.67
C GLY A 81 6.44 -7.85 11.66
N THR A 82 7.60 -7.62 11.01
CA THR A 82 8.17 -6.28 10.84
C THR A 82 7.25 -5.38 10.03
N MET A 83 6.78 -5.83 8.86
CA MET A 83 5.90 -5.02 8.02
C MET A 83 4.57 -4.70 8.70
N GLY A 84 3.96 -5.65 9.41
CA GLY A 84 2.74 -5.39 10.19
C GLY A 84 2.96 -4.37 11.32
N ALA A 85 4.12 -4.38 11.97
CA ALA A 85 4.46 -3.36 12.96
C ALA A 85 4.63 -1.97 12.32
N LEU A 86 5.23 -1.89 11.13
CA LEU A 86 5.35 -0.63 10.40
C LEU A 86 3.99 -0.12 9.91
N GLU A 87 3.10 -0.99 9.43
CA GLU A 87 1.72 -0.65 9.10
C GLU A 87 0.97 -0.05 10.30
N ALA A 88 1.13 -0.64 11.49
CA ALA A 88 0.52 -0.12 12.71
C ALA A 88 1.04 1.30 13.06
N VAL A 89 2.34 1.57 12.84
CA VAL A 89 2.92 2.90 13.03
C VAL A 89 2.31 3.93 12.07
N GLU A 90 2.17 3.59 10.78
CA GLU A 90 1.49 4.47 9.82
C GLU A 90 0.02 4.70 10.17
N ALA A 91 -0.69 3.65 10.61
CA ALA A 91 -2.08 3.77 11.03
C ALA A 91 -2.24 4.76 12.19
N VAL A 92 -1.38 4.68 13.21
CA VAL A 92 -1.39 5.63 14.34
C VAL A 92 -1.11 7.06 13.87
N LYS A 93 -0.13 7.26 12.97
CA LYS A 93 0.15 8.59 12.40
C LYS A 93 -1.06 9.17 11.69
N VAL A 94 -1.74 8.37 10.87
CA VAL A 94 -2.93 8.80 10.12
C VAL A 94 -4.08 9.12 11.05
N LEU A 95 -4.41 8.23 12.01
CA LEU A 95 -5.52 8.42 12.94
C LEU A 95 -5.35 9.64 13.85
N LEU A 96 -4.12 9.93 14.27
CA LEU A 96 -3.82 11.08 15.12
C LEU A 96 -3.53 12.37 14.33
N GLY A 97 -3.37 12.28 13.00
CA GLY A 97 -2.99 13.42 12.16
C GLY A 97 -1.59 13.96 12.47
N VAL A 98 -0.64 13.08 12.79
CA VAL A 98 0.71 13.47 13.21
C VAL A 98 1.80 12.93 12.28
N GLY A 99 2.96 13.57 12.32
CA GLY A 99 4.13 13.18 11.53
C GLY A 99 3.91 13.34 10.03
N ASN A 100 4.66 12.58 9.24
CA ASN A 100 4.54 12.55 7.79
C ASN A 100 4.26 11.10 7.33
N PRO A 101 2.98 10.73 7.11
CA PRO A 101 2.64 9.41 6.60
C PRO A 101 3.29 9.11 5.24
N LEU A 102 3.41 7.83 4.87
CA LEU A 102 4.07 7.39 3.63
C LEU A 102 3.21 7.63 2.36
N VAL A 103 2.52 8.76 2.28
CA VAL A 103 1.65 9.08 1.14
C VAL A 103 2.50 9.45 -0.07
N GLY A 104 2.32 8.73 -1.17
CA GLY A 104 3.12 8.90 -2.39
C GLY A 104 4.60 8.54 -2.23
N ARG A 105 4.92 7.79 -1.17
CA ARG A 105 6.28 7.35 -0.83
C ARG A 105 6.20 5.86 -0.54
N LEU A 106 6.92 5.07 -1.34
CA LEU A 106 7.01 3.63 -1.19
C LEU A 106 8.23 3.33 -0.34
N LEU A 107 8.02 2.82 0.87
CA LEU A 107 9.10 2.24 1.64
C LEU A 107 9.39 0.86 1.08
N VAL A 108 10.64 0.60 0.73
CA VAL A 108 11.17 -0.69 0.30
C VAL A 108 12.19 -1.13 1.35
N TRP A 109 11.98 -2.31 1.93
CA TRP A 109 12.86 -2.90 2.92
C TRP A 109 13.42 -4.21 2.39
N ASP A 110 14.75 -4.30 2.32
CA ASP A 110 15.47 -5.54 2.07
C ASP A 110 15.98 -6.07 3.43
N GLY A 111 15.35 -7.13 3.92
CA GLY A 111 15.72 -7.77 5.18
C GLY A 111 16.99 -8.62 5.10
N TRP A 112 17.46 -8.97 3.90
CA TRP A 112 18.71 -9.69 3.69
C TRP A 112 19.91 -8.72 3.72
N ALA A 113 19.81 -7.59 3.00
CA ALA A 113 20.82 -6.54 3.01
C ALA A 113 20.73 -5.62 4.24
N GLY A 114 19.58 -5.59 4.92
CA GLY A 114 19.32 -4.74 6.07
C GLY A 114 19.12 -3.27 5.71
N THR A 115 18.61 -2.98 4.50
CA THR A 115 18.48 -1.61 3.96
C THR A 115 17.03 -1.16 3.88
N PHE A 116 16.83 0.15 4.05
CA PHE A 116 15.55 0.81 3.80
C PHE A 116 15.76 1.86 2.71
N GLU A 117 14.91 1.82 1.70
CA GLU A 117 14.87 2.79 0.62
C GLU A 117 13.48 3.39 0.51
N GLU A 118 13.41 4.67 0.15
CA GLU A 118 12.15 5.36 -0.08
C GLU A 118 12.09 5.80 -1.55
N VAL A 119 11.04 5.36 -2.26
CA VAL A 119 10.80 5.72 -3.65
C VAL A 119 9.54 6.56 -3.76
N SER A 120 9.67 7.80 -4.22
CA SER A 120 8.51 8.67 -4.46
C SER A 120 7.76 8.26 -5.71
N PHE A 121 6.43 8.29 -5.67
CA PHE A 121 5.56 8.06 -6.82
C PHE A 121 4.40 9.05 -6.85
N ALA A 122 3.92 9.36 -8.05
CA ALA A 122 2.94 10.41 -8.29
C ALA A 122 1.57 9.83 -8.70
N PRO A 123 0.49 10.61 -8.56
CA PRO A 123 -0.80 10.26 -9.15
C PRO A 123 -0.68 10.01 -10.65
N GLN A 124 -1.29 8.93 -11.12
CA GLN A 124 -1.33 8.59 -12.55
C GLN A 124 -2.51 9.29 -13.24
N PRO A 125 -2.30 10.05 -14.33
CA PRO A 125 -3.38 10.59 -15.14
C PRO A 125 -4.31 9.47 -15.63
N GLY A 126 -5.62 9.64 -15.47
CA GLY A 126 -6.60 8.64 -15.89
C GLY A 126 -6.59 7.36 -15.05
N CYS A 127 -6.02 7.38 -13.83
CA CYS A 127 -6.08 6.23 -12.92
C CYS A 127 -7.54 5.76 -12.74
N PRO A 128 -7.86 4.47 -12.98
CA PRO A 128 -9.24 4.00 -12.94
C PRO A 128 -9.84 3.99 -11.53
N ALA A 129 -9.02 4.16 -10.50
CA ALA A 129 -9.47 4.25 -9.11
C ALA A 129 -9.63 5.71 -8.65
N CYS A 130 -8.57 6.52 -8.72
CA CYS A 130 -8.57 7.88 -8.17
C CYS A 130 -8.56 9.00 -9.22
N GLY A 131 -8.50 8.69 -10.51
CA GLY A 131 -8.44 9.66 -11.61
C GLY A 131 -9.79 10.31 -11.95
N GLY A 132 -10.90 9.77 -11.45
CA GLY A 132 -12.25 10.30 -11.64
C GLY A 132 -12.64 11.44 -10.69
N GLY A 133 -11.73 11.92 -9.86
CA GLY A 133 -11.96 12.96 -8.84
C GLY A 133 -11.61 14.39 -9.27
N ALA A 134 -11.77 14.73 -10.55
CA ALA A 134 -11.84 16.11 -11.01
C ALA A 134 -13.30 16.41 -11.40
N GLY A 135 -14.05 16.85 -10.39
CA GLY A 135 -15.41 17.39 -10.47
C GLY A 135 -15.71 18.12 -9.18
#